data_AF-A0A0H5RTI1-F1
#
_entry.id   AF-A0A0H5RTI1-F1
#
_cell.length_a   1.000
_cell.length_b   1.000
_cell.length_c   1.000
_cell.angle_alpha   90.00
_cell.angle_beta   90.00
_cell.angle_gamma   90.00
#
_symmetry.space_group_name_H-M   'P 1'
#
loop_
_entity.id
_entity.type
_entity.pdbx_description
1 polymer ?
#
loop_
_entity_poly.entity_id
_entity_poly.type
_entity_poly.pdbx_seq_one_letter_code
_entity_poly.pdbx_strand_id
1 'polypeptide(L)'
;MLKTALQLRKPVDELLRRIRERFEGYTAFTIGPSDFLARPTDNISWNTIKDFCSFLEPLKDATVLMSASTYPTPGLAVPVFVHLQQHVNQTVASANGFRSQHVKAFAVAIQAKLTQYQDLMVNDHSVISALLDPRVKGSLANCGIDVDDAKALVEFISFDE
;
A
#
# COMPACT_ATOMS: atom_id res chain seq x y z
N MET A 1 -3.37 12.71 1.10
CA MET A 1 -4.65 12.01 1.37
C MET A 1 -4.61 11.22 2.67
N LEU A 2 -3.79 10.16 2.83
CA LEU A 2 -3.76 9.36 4.08
C LEU A 2 -3.39 10.17 5.34
N LYS A 3 -2.34 11.01 5.27
CA LYS A 3 -1.98 11.94 6.35
C LYS A 3 -3.06 12.99 6.63
N THR A 4 -3.82 13.38 5.60
CA THR A 4 -4.94 14.33 5.70
C THR A 4 -6.11 13.70 6.48
N ALA A 5 -6.40 12.42 6.26
CA ALA A 5 -7.45 11.69 6.97
C ALA A 5 -7.17 11.59 8.49
N LEU A 6 -5.91 11.42 8.88
CA LEU A 6 -5.50 11.42 10.29
C LEU A 6 -5.57 12.80 10.95
N GLN A 7 -5.39 13.88 10.17
CA GLN A 7 -5.54 15.25 10.66
C GLN A 7 -7.00 15.67 10.84
N LEU A 8 -7.95 15.00 10.18
CA LEU A 8 -9.39 15.24 10.31
C LEU A 8 -9.97 14.80 11.66
N ARG A 9 -9.23 13.99 12.43
CA ARG A 9 -9.69 13.52 13.74
C ARG A 9 -10.09 14.66 14.67
N LYS A 10 -9.22 15.66 14.87
CA LYS A 10 -9.49 16.80 15.76
C LYS A 10 -10.70 17.63 15.29
N PRO A 11 -10.80 18.03 14.00
CA PRO A 11 -11.98 18.71 13.47
C PRO A 11 -13.28 17.90 13.61
N VAL A 12 -13.26 16.60 13.34
CA VAL A 12 -14.45 15.72 13.40
C VAL A 12 -14.90 15.53 14.85
N ASP A 13 -13.98 15.26 15.77
CA ASP A 13 -14.30 15.10 17.19
C ASP A 13 -14.88 16.41 17.76
N GLU A 14 -14.36 17.57 17.35
CA GLU A 14 -14.86 18.88 17.74
C GLU A 14 -16.25 19.18 17.14
N LEU A 15 -16.51 18.78 15.90
CA LEU A 15 -17.82 18.94 15.26
C LEU A 15 -18.89 18.06 15.95
N LEU A 16 -18.57 16.79 16.23
CA LEU A 16 -19.45 15.87 16.97
C LEU A 16 -19.67 16.32 18.42
N ARG A 17 -18.68 16.96 19.04
CA ARG A 17 -18.82 17.58 20.36
C ARG A 17 -19.80 18.74 20.32
N ARG A 18 -19.69 19.63 19.34
CA ARG A 18 -20.60 20.79 19.18
C ARG A 18 -22.04 20.38 18.91
N ILE A 19 -22.26 19.36 18.09
CA ILE A 19 -23.61 18.81 17.83
C ILE A 19 -24.24 18.27 19.12
N ARG A 20 -23.45 17.65 20.01
CA ARG A 20 -23.95 17.12 21.29
C ARG A 20 -24.20 18.19 22.35
N GLU A 21 -23.36 19.21 22.44
CA GLU A 21 -23.44 20.20 23.51
C GLU A 21 -24.44 21.34 23.25
N ARG A 22 -24.74 21.67 21.98
CA ARG A 22 -25.67 22.77 21.64
C ARG A 22 -27.05 22.24 21.26
N PHE A 23 -27.87 21.92 22.27
CA PHE A 23 -29.28 21.60 22.09
C PHE A 23 -30.18 22.83 21.87
N GLU A 24 -29.79 24.00 22.37
CA GLU A 24 -30.62 25.21 22.33
C GLU A 24 -30.15 26.16 21.21
N GLY A 25 -30.81 26.12 20.06
CA GLY A 25 -30.70 27.17 19.03
C GLY A 25 -30.26 26.72 17.63
N TYR A 26 -29.78 25.49 17.46
CA TYR A 26 -29.45 24.93 16.13
C TYR A 26 -30.31 23.70 15.83
N THR A 27 -31.61 23.91 15.62
CA THR A 27 -32.57 22.85 15.25
C THR A 27 -32.50 22.46 13.76
N ALA A 28 -31.68 23.13 12.96
CA ALA A 28 -31.59 22.96 11.51
C ALA A 28 -30.51 21.97 11.05
N PHE A 29 -29.85 21.24 11.96
CA PHE A 29 -28.93 20.18 11.56
C PHE A 29 -29.70 18.92 11.17
N THR A 30 -29.34 18.33 10.03
CA THR A 30 -29.89 17.05 9.56
C THR A 30 -29.59 15.91 10.53
N ILE A 31 -28.54 16.03 11.34
CA ILE A 31 -28.10 15.04 12.32
C ILE A 31 -28.39 15.60 13.72
N GLY A 32 -29.28 14.93 14.45
CA GLY A 32 -29.63 15.31 15.82
C GLY A 32 -28.61 14.81 16.86
N PRO A 33 -28.61 15.36 18.08
CA PRO A 33 -27.71 14.93 19.16
C PRO A 33 -27.86 13.47 19.58
N SER A 34 -29.06 12.91 19.40
CA SER A 34 -29.43 11.51 19.69
C SER A 34 -29.13 10.56 18.53
N ASP A 35 -28.73 11.09 17.38
CA ASP A 35 -28.49 10.32 16.17
C ASP A 35 -27.26 9.41 16.36
N PHE A 36 -27.30 8.22 15.77
CA PHE A 36 -26.17 7.30 15.74
C PHE A 36 -24.91 7.98 15.16
N LEU A 37 -25.08 8.85 14.16
CA LEU A 37 -24.00 9.57 13.51
C LEU A 37 -23.36 10.66 14.39
N ALA A 38 -24.04 11.12 15.44
CA ALA A 38 -23.51 12.11 16.39
C ALA A 38 -22.70 11.48 17.53
N ARG A 39 -22.60 10.14 17.58
CA ARG A 39 -21.85 9.44 18.62
C ARG A 39 -20.35 9.68 18.47
N PRO A 40 -19.61 9.85 19.58
CA PRO A 40 -18.16 9.97 19.53
C PRO A 40 -17.57 8.71 18.90
N THR A 41 -16.70 8.91 17.91
CA THR A 41 -15.91 7.82 17.34
C THR A 41 -14.93 7.32 18.40
N ASP A 42 -14.92 6.01 18.61
CA ASP A 42 -14.05 5.37 19.58
C ASP A 42 -12.58 5.42 19.15
N ASN A 43 -11.69 5.44 20.15
CA ASN A 43 -10.25 5.42 19.91
C ASN A 43 -9.79 4.18 19.13
N ILE A 44 -10.51 3.06 19.23
CA ILE A 44 -10.18 1.80 18.57
C ILE A 44 -10.43 1.92 17.05
N SER A 45 -11.54 2.52 16.64
CA SER A 45 -11.80 2.83 15.22
C SER A 45 -10.74 3.77 14.63
N TRP A 46 -10.34 4.82 15.36
CA TRP A 46 -9.28 5.72 14.90
C TRP A 46 -7.92 5.02 14.78
N ASN A 47 -7.59 4.12 15.70
CA ASN A 47 -6.38 3.30 15.61
C ASN A 47 -6.46 2.33 14.42
N THR A 48 -7.62 1.74 14.15
CA THR A 48 -7.83 0.89 12.98
C THR A 48 -7.62 1.66 11.67
N ILE A 49 -8.16 2.87 11.56
CA ILE A 49 -7.95 3.74 10.39
C ILE A 49 -6.46 4.07 10.23
N LYS A 50 -5.76 4.33 11.34
CA LYS A 50 -4.33 4.60 11.31
C LYS A 50 -3.53 3.39 10.82
N ASP A 51 -3.83 2.20 11.34
CA ASP A 51 -3.20 0.95 10.91
C ASP A 51 -3.44 0.70 9.40
N PHE A 52 -4.66 0.96 8.90
CA PHE A 52 -4.96 0.91 7.47
C PHE A 52 -4.15 1.92 6.66
N CYS A 53 -4.04 3.16 7.14
CA CYS A 53 -3.26 4.19 6.45
C CYS A 53 -1.78 3.81 6.37
N SER A 54 -1.21 3.29 7.46
CA SER A 54 0.18 2.82 7.50
C SER A 54 0.40 1.62 6.58
N PHE A 55 -0.58 0.71 6.48
CA PHE A 55 -0.50 -0.41 5.54
C PHE A 55 -0.53 0.05 4.07
N LEU A 56 -1.34 1.06 3.74
CA LEU A 56 -1.52 1.56 2.37
C LEU A 56 -0.42 2.52 1.90
N GLU A 57 0.40 3.06 2.80
CA GLU A 57 1.44 4.04 2.45
C GLU A 57 2.48 3.47 1.47
N PRO A 58 3.04 2.26 1.65
CA PRO A 58 3.95 1.66 0.68
C PRO A 58 3.32 1.38 -0.69
N LEU A 59 2.04 1.01 -0.73
CA LEU A 59 1.30 0.79 -1.99
C LEU A 59 1.13 2.10 -2.77
N LYS A 60 0.85 3.19 -2.06
CA LYS A 60 0.78 4.52 -2.65
C LYS A 60 2.15 4.94 -3.21
N ASP A 61 3.21 4.75 -2.44
CA ASP A 61 4.55 5.16 -2.85
C ASP A 61 5.04 4.34 -4.06
N ALA A 62 4.75 3.04 -4.10
CA ALA A 62 4.97 2.20 -5.28
C ALA A 62 4.19 2.70 -6.51
N THR A 63 2.92 3.08 -6.33
CA THR A 63 2.09 3.61 -7.44
C THR A 63 2.65 4.92 -7.96
N VAL A 64 3.08 5.83 -7.08
CA VAL A 64 3.69 7.10 -7.48
C VAL A 64 5.00 6.88 -8.23
N LEU A 65 5.82 5.94 -7.75
CA LEU A 65 7.07 5.57 -8.42
C LEU A 65 6.83 5.00 -9.82
N MET A 66 5.82 4.13 -9.97
CA MET A 66 5.48 3.50 -11.25
C MET A 66 4.69 4.42 -12.20
N SER A 67 4.07 5.49 -11.68
CA SER A 67 3.31 6.48 -12.46
C SER A 67 4.19 7.57 -13.07
N ALA A 68 5.52 7.47 -12.98
CA ALA A 68 6.43 8.48 -13.49
C ALA A 68 6.37 8.58 -15.03
N SER A 69 6.10 9.78 -15.52
CA SER A 69 6.11 10.10 -16.96
C SER A 69 7.50 10.44 -17.51
N THR A 70 8.50 10.57 -16.64
CA THR A 70 9.82 11.17 -16.94
C THR A 70 10.97 10.17 -17.02
N TYR A 71 10.78 8.91 -16.65
CA TYR A 71 11.83 7.89 -16.77
C TYR A 71 11.25 6.50 -17.08
N PRO A 72 12.03 5.61 -17.73
CA PRO A 72 11.62 4.22 -17.94
C PRO A 72 11.40 3.53 -16.58
N THR A 73 10.16 3.13 -16.34
CA THR A 73 9.71 2.36 -15.19
C THR A 73 9.83 0.82 -15.31
N PRO A 74 10.01 0.19 -16.50
CA PRO A 74 10.05 -1.27 -16.61
C PRO A 74 11.12 -1.93 -15.73
N GLY A 75 12.32 -1.33 -15.62
CA GLY A 75 13.39 -1.88 -14.77
C GLY A 75 13.11 -1.84 -13.26
N LEU A 76 12.17 -1.00 -12.82
CA LEU A 76 11.77 -0.87 -11.42
C LEU A 76 10.59 -1.79 -11.07
N ALA A 77 9.88 -2.34 -12.07
CA ALA A 77 8.65 -3.10 -11.85
C ALA A 77 8.85 -4.30 -10.92
N VAL A 78 9.87 -5.11 -11.21
CA VAL A 78 10.16 -6.33 -10.46
C VAL A 78 10.58 -6.06 -9.00
N PRO A 79 11.57 -5.19 -8.70
CA PRO A 79 11.94 -4.90 -7.32
C PRO A 79 10.82 -4.24 -6.52
N VAL A 80 10.02 -3.36 -7.14
CA VAL A 80 8.84 -2.76 -6.49
C VAL A 80 7.81 -3.84 -6.14
N PHE A 81 7.54 -4.74 -7.07
CA PHE A 81 6.58 -5.82 -6.88
C PHE A 81 7.01 -6.77 -5.74
N VAL A 82 8.29 -7.18 -5.70
CA VAL A 82 8.82 -8.02 -4.60
C VAL A 82 8.76 -7.28 -3.27
N HIS A 83 9.07 -5.98 -3.24
CA HIS A 83 8.97 -5.18 -2.02
C HIS A 83 7.53 -5.11 -1.48
N LEU A 84 6.54 -4.98 -2.37
CA LEU A 84 5.12 -5.04 -1.98
C LEU A 84 4.73 -6.41 -1.42
N GLN A 85 5.20 -7.50 -2.03
CA GLN A 85 4.95 -8.84 -1.51
C GLN A 85 5.56 -9.04 -0.13
N GLN A 86 6.79 -8.56 0.09
CA GLN A 86 7.44 -8.62 1.41
C GLN A 86 6.63 -7.84 2.45
N HIS A 87 6.18 -6.63 2.15
CA HIS A 87 5.36 -5.82 3.05
C HIS A 87 4.02 -6.50 3.41
N VAL A 88 3.35 -7.11 2.42
CA VAL A 88 2.11 -7.84 2.64
C VAL A 88 2.35 -9.09 3.48
N ASN A 89 3.39 -9.87 3.17
CA ASN A 89 3.75 -11.08 3.93
C ASN A 89 4.12 -10.74 5.38
N GLN A 90 4.88 -9.66 5.61
CA GLN A 90 5.19 -9.16 6.94
C GLN A 90 3.91 -8.75 7.70
N THR A 91 2.95 -8.12 7.03
CA THR A 91 1.68 -7.71 7.63
C THR A 91 0.83 -8.93 8.04
N VAL A 92 0.80 -9.99 7.22
CA VAL A 92 0.09 -11.24 7.51
C VAL A 92 0.77 -12.01 8.65
N ALA A 93 2.10 -12.12 8.63
CA ALA A 93 2.89 -12.84 9.63
C ALA A 93 3.01 -12.09 10.97
N SER A 94 2.79 -10.77 10.98
CA SER A 94 2.93 -9.96 12.19
C SER A 94 1.86 -10.29 13.24
N ALA A 95 2.29 -10.90 14.34
CA ALA A 95 1.47 -11.09 15.53
C ALA A 95 1.17 -9.76 16.26
N ASN A 96 2.12 -8.81 16.25
CA ASN A 96 2.14 -7.69 17.23
C ASN A 96 2.10 -6.26 16.63
N GLY A 97 2.30 -6.09 15.31
CA GLY A 97 2.46 -4.78 14.67
C GLY A 97 1.18 -4.13 14.14
N PHE A 98 0.33 -4.90 13.47
CA PHE A 98 -0.97 -4.46 12.95
C PHE A 98 -2.08 -5.00 13.85
N ARG A 99 -2.75 -4.11 14.58
CA ARG A 99 -3.66 -4.48 15.68
C ARG A 99 -5.08 -4.76 15.20
N SER A 100 -5.44 -4.30 14.01
CA SER A 100 -6.77 -4.51 13.45
C SER A 100 -6.87 -5.82 12.65
N GLN A 101 -7.82 -6.67 13.03
CA GLN A 101 -8.19 -7.88 12.27
C GLN A 101 -8.61 -7.55 10.84
N HIS A 102 -9.22 -6.38 10.62
CA HIS A 102 -9.64 -5.92 9.29
C HIS A 102 -8.46 -5.68 8.36
N VAL A 103 -7.35 -5.12 8.87
CA VAL A 103 -6.13 -4.90 8.07
C VAL A 103 -5.51 -6.24 7.67
N LYS A 104 -5.51 -7.23 8.57
CA LYS A 104 -5.01 -8.57 8.25
C LYS A 104 -5.85 -9.26 7.19
N ALA A 105 -7.18 -9.21 7.31
CA ALA A 105 -8.08 -9.76 6.30
C ALA A 105 -7.87 -9.09 4.92
N PHE A 106 -7.66 -7.77 4.91
CA PHE A 106 -7.35 -7.02 3.70
C PHE A 106 -5.99 -7.40 3.11
N ALA A 107 -4.97 -7.57 3.95
CA ALA A 107 -3.65 -8.01 3.51
C ALA A 107 -3.68 -9.41 2.85
N VAL A 108 -4.47 -10.35 3.37
CA VAL A 108 -4.67 -11.67 2.75
C VAL A 108 -5.31 -11.56 1.37
N ALA A 109 -6.32 -10.68 1.21
CA ALA A 109 -6.94 -10.46 -0.09
C ALA A 109 -5.95 -9.85 -1.11
N ILE A 110 -5.07 -8.95 -0.67
CA ILE A 110 -4.01 -8.39 -1.53
C ILE A 110 -2.95 -9.44 -1.85
N GLN A 111 -2.56 -10.27 -0.89
CA GLN A 111 -1.62 -11.36 -1.11
C GLN A 111 -2.10 -12.28 -2.24
N ALA A 112 -3.37 -12.69 -2.19
CA ALA A 112 -3.98 -13.51 -3.23
C ALA A 112 -3.94 -12.84 -4.61
N LYS A 113 -4.20 -11.52 -4.67
CA LYS A 113 -4.06 -10.76 -5.93
C LYS A 113 -2.61 -10.70 -6.41
N LEU A 114 -1.65 -10.43 -5.53
CA LEU A 114 -0.24 -10.37 -5.90
C LEU A 114 0.25 -11.72 -6.42
N THR A 115 -0.18 -12.84 -5.83
CA THR A 115 0.15 -14.18 -6.34
C THR A 115 -0.40 -14.39 -7.76
N GLN A 116 -1.62 -13.92 -8.06
CA GLN A 116 -2.18 -14.02 -9.43
C GLN A 116 -1.40 -13.21 -10.47
N TYR A 117 -0.80 -12.08 -10.06
CA TYR A 117 -0.01 -11.23 -10.95
C TYR A 117 1.47 -11.64 -11.01
N GLN A 118 1.90 -12.64 -10.24
CA GLN A 118 3.29 -13.09 -10.20
C GLN A 118 3.82 -13.41 -11.61
N ASP A 119 3.11 -14.26 -12.34
CA ASP A 119 3.55 -14.76 -13.65
C ASP A 119 3.54 -13.66 -14.73
N LEU A 120 2.70 -12.64 -14.55
CA LEU A 120 2.63 -11.49 -15.45
C LEU A 120 3.76 -10.48 -15.19
N MET A 121 4.20 -10.37 -13.93
CA MET A 121 5.22 -9.39 -13.52
C MET A 121 6.64 -9.96 -13.60
N VAL A 122 6.82 -11.24 -13.31
CA VAL A 122 8.12 -11.93 -13.39
C VAL A 122 8.19 -12.69 -14.70
N ASN A 123 8.26 -11.93 -15.79
CA ASN A 123 8.54 -12.45 -17.14
C ASN A 123 9.96 -12.07 -17.57
N ASP A 124 10.47 -12.76 -18.59
CA ASP A 124 11.85 -12.58 -19.09
C ASP A 124 12.14 -11.11 -19.43
N HIS A 125 11.19 -10.41 -20.07
CA HIS A 125 11.35 -9.00 -20.43
C HIS A 125 11.50 -8.07 -19.22
N SER A 126 10.73 -8.29 -18.16
CA SER A 126 10.77 -7.48 -16.94
C SER A 126 12.03 -7.76 -16.14
N VAL A 127 12.47 -9.03 -16.11
CA VAL A 127 13.73 -9.44 -15.48
C VAL A 127 14.94 -8.85 -16.23
N ILE A 128 14.96 -8.95 -17.55
CA ILE A 128 16.02 -8.35 -18.39
C ILE A 128 16.02 -6.82 -18.22
N SER A 129 14.86 -6.17 -18.26
CA SER A 129 14.78 -4.72 -18.07
C SER A 129 15.30 -4.30 -16.69
N ALA A 130 15.07 -5.10 -15.65
CA ALA A 130 15.59 -4.83 -14.32
C ALA A 130 17.10 -5.10 -14.23
N LEU A 131 17.61 -6.13 -14.92
CA LEU A 131 19.03 -6.44 -15.01
C LEU A 131 19.84 -5.33 -15.70
N LEU A 132 19.26 -4.73 -16.74
CA LEU A 132 19.87 -3.64 -17.50
C LEU A 132 19.82 -2.29 -16.77
N ASP A 133 18.97 -2.14 -15.75
CA ASP A 133 18.89 -0.90 -14.98
C ASP A 133 19.98 -0.88 -13.89
N PRO A 134 21.00 0.01 -14.01
CA PRO A 134 22.12 0.07 -13.08
C PRO A 134 21.69 0.43 -11.65
N ARG A 135 20.52 1.04 -11.46
CA ARG A 135 20.00 1.44 -10.14
C ARG A 135 19.55 0.24 -9.32
N VAL A 136 19.09 -0.82 -9.96
CA VAL A 136 18.50 -1.99 -9.30
C VAL A 136 19.29 -3.27 -9.50
N LYS A 137 20.18 -3.34 -10.50
CA LYS A 137 21.02 -4.50 -10.79
C LYS A 137 21.67 -5.13 -9.55
N GLY A 138 22.21 -4.32 -8.65
CA GLY A 138 22.84 -4.79 -7.41
C GLY A 138 21.87 -5.32 -6.34
N SER A 139 20.59 -5.03 -6.46
CA SER A 139 19.53 -5.42 -5.51
C SER A 139 18.66 -6.59 -6.01
N LEU A 140 18.89 -7.08 -7.25
CA LEU A 140 18.08 -8.15 -7.84
C LEU A 140 18.25 -9.50 -7.11
N ALA A 141 19.47 -9.79 -6.64
CA ALA A 141 19.72 -10.99 -5.84
C ALA A 141 18.87 -11.00 -4.56
N ASN A 142 18.67 -9.83 -3.93
CA ASN A 142 17.80 -9.68 -2.74
C ASN A 142 16.31 -9.83 -3.08
N CYS A 143 15.96 -9.76 -4.36
CA CYS A 143 14.60 -9.98 -4.85
C CYS A 143 14.33 -11.45 -5.20
N GLY A 144 15.30 -12.36 -4.98
CA GLY A 144 15.17 -13.78 -5.28
C GLY A 144 15.32 -14.12 -6.75
N ILE A 145 15.93 -13.23 -7.54
CA ILE A 145 16.20 -13.45 -8.96
C ILE A 145 17.62 -13.96 -9.10
N ASP A 146 17.78 -15.10 -9.76
CA ASP A 146 19.09 -15.60 -10.14
C ASP A 146 19.66 -14.72 -11.26
N VAL A 147 20.71 -13.99 -10.91
CA VAL A 147 21.36 -13.02 -11.79
C VAL A 147 22.14 -13.73 -12.89
N ASP A 148 22.58 -14.97 -12.69
CA ASP A 148 23.34 -15.72 -13.67
C ASP A 148 22.41 -16.34 -14.73
N ASP A 149 21.24 -16.85 -14.33
CA ASP A 149 20.18 -17.25 -15.28
C ASP A 149 19.66 -16.06 -16.09
N ALA A 150 19.48 -14.90 -15.45
CA ALA A 150 19.05 -13.68 -16.13
C ALA A 150 20.09 -13.16 -17.15
N LYS A 151 21.39 -13.35 -16.89
CA LYS A 151 22.45 -13.02 -17.87
C LYS A 151 22.44 -13.98 -19.05
N ALA A 152 22.23 -15.28 -18.82
CA ALA A 152 22.15 -16.28 -19.88
C ALA A 152 21.02 -15.95 -20.88
N LEU A 153 19.88 -15.43 -20.41
CA LEU A 153 18.80 -14.94 -21.26
C LEU A 153 19.20 -13.76 -22.14
N VAL A 154 20.02 -12.83 -21.64
CA VAL A 154 20.54 -11.70 -22.42
C VAL A 154 21.57 -12.14 -23.45
N GLU A 155 22.45 -13.07 -23.07
CA GLU A 155 23.44 -13.63 -23.98
C GLU A 155 22.77 -14.38 -25.13
N PHE A 156 21.74 -15.18 -24.87
CA PHE A 156 21.00 -15.89 -25.92
C PHE A 156 20.38 -14.96 -26.97
N ILE A 157 19.84 -13.81 -26.55
CA ILE A 157 19.29 -12.79 -27.45
C ILE A 157 20.40 -12.08 -28.26
N SER A 158 21.63 -12.02 -27.73
CA SER A 158 22.77 -11.35 -28.36
C SER A 158 23.47 -12.19 -29.44
N PHE A 159 23.15 -13.49 -29.54
CA PHE A 159 23.75 -14.42 -30.50
C PHE A 159 22.86 -14.75 -31.71
N ASP A 160 21.65 -14.17 -31.79
CA ASP A 160 20.70 -14.34 -32.90
C ASP A 160 20.71 -13.16 -33.92
N GLU A 161 21.67 -12.23 -33.81
CA GLU A 161 22.03 -11.24 -34.86
C GLU A 161 23.32 -11.63 -35.61
#